data_AF-A0AAV4I8C0-F1
#
_entry.id   AF-A0AAV4I8C0-F1
#
_cell.length_a   1.000
_cell.length_b   1.000
_cell.length_c   1.000
_cell.angle_alpha   90.00
_cell.angle_beta   90.00
_cell.angle_gamma   90.00
#
_symmetry.space_group_name_H-M   'P 1'
#
loop_
_entity.id
_entity.type
_entity.pdbx_description
1 polymer ?
#
loop_
_entity_poly.entity_id
_entity_poly.type
_entity_poly.pdbx_seq_one_letter_code
_entity_poly.pdbx_strand_id
1 'polypeptide(L)'
;MTRQLLRQNLELNENSWKNTKKVGTLIGDTEDVQRRKQLPTAALAKLQNVWVRGDKLKKKTKLKLYRALVKSVLTYNCSTWTLTQAEEKKLDAFHRKQLKRVVGIRYPVKITNKALYKQCNERPLSLYVLENRWRLFGHILRRDREIPANKAMEGFFVPQGNKYRRRPITTLPVVLINDLSRLESTTYCLKTFKDIENLKKIAEQRDQWRILCTRIQKAAEALQSDDYDAERR
;
A
#
# COMPACT_ATOMS: atom_id res chain seq x y z
N MET A 1 -6.45 21.22 -36.00
CA MET A 1 -6.30 20.52 -34.71
C MET A 1 -5.21 21.19 -33.88
N THR A 2 -5.53 21.69 -32.69
CA THR A 2 -4.57 22.37 -31.82
C THR A 2 -3.54 21.39 -31.27
N ARG A 3 -2.26 21.80 -31.15
CA ARG A 3 -1.14 21.01 -30.60
C ARG A 3 -1.46 20.34 -29.25
N GLN A 4 -2.36 20.94 -28.48
CA GLN A 4 -2.82 20.44 -27.18
C GLN A 4 -3.69 19.19 -27.31
N LEU A 5 -4.60 19.13 -28.29
CA LEU A 5 -5.43 17.95 -28.58
C LEU A 5 -4.58 16.79 -29.14
N LEU A 6 -3.59 17.10 -29.98
CA LEU A 6 -2.62 16.11 -30.46
C LEU A 6 -1.76 15.52 -29.33
N ARG A 7 -1.29 16.35 -28.40
CA ARG A 7 -0.57 15.87 -27.20
C ARG A 7 -1.44 15.03 -26.28
N GLN A 8 -2.67 15.45 -25.99
CA GLN A 8 -3.61 14.64 -25.21
C GLN A 8 -3.90 13.29 -25.88
N ASN A 9 -4.14 13.27 -27.19
CA ASN A 9 -4.40 12.03 -27.92
C ASN A 9 -3.18 11.09 -27.97
N LEU A 10 -1.96 11.65 -28.09
CA LEU A 10 -0.72 10.87 -28.00
C LEU A 10 -0.47 10.31 -26.58
N GLU A 11 -0.70 11.12 -25.54
CA GLU A 11 -0.57 10.69 -24.14
C GLU A 11 -1.62 9.64 -23.74
N LEU A 12 -2.84 9.72 -24.28
CA LEU A 12 -3.90 8.74 -24.08
C LEU A 12 -3.57 7.39 -24.72
N ASN A 13 -2.96 7.39 -25.92
CA ASN A 13 -2.51 6.15 -26.57
C ASN A 13 -1.29 5.54 -25.87
N GLU A 14 -0.30 6.34 -25.45
CA GLU A 14 0.91 5.87 -24.74
C GLU A 14 0.62 5.29 -23.34
N ASN A 15 -0.45 5.73 -22.65
CA ASN A 15 -0.78 5.28 -21.29
C ASN A 15 -1.96 4.32 -21.22
N SER A 16 -2.48 3.87 -22.36
CA SER A 16 -3.60 2.91 -22.44
C SER A 16 -3.34 1.62 -21.64
N TRP A 17 -2.08 1.17 -21.57
CA TRP A 17 -1.67 0.00 -20.80
C TRP A 17 -1.97 0.09 -19.31
N LYS A 18 -2.00 1.29 -18.71
CA LYS A 18 -2.32 1.48 -17.28
C LYS A 18 -3.73 1.01 -16.93
N ASN A 19 -4.66 1.15 -17.87
CA ASN A 19 -6.05 0.73 -17.74
C ASN A 19 -6.27 -0.74 -18.13
N THR A 20 -5.24 -1.45 -18.58
CA THR A 20 -5.35 -2.87 -18.90
C THR A 20 -5.56 -3.66 -17.62
N LYS A 21 -6.53 -4.58 -17.63
CA LYS A 21 -6.86 -5.42 -16.47
C LYS A 21 -6.19 -6.77 -16.59
N LYS A 22 -5.38 -7.15 -15.60
CA LYS A 22 -4.75 -8.47 -15.50
C LYS A 22 -5.04 -9.08 -14.13
N VAL A 23 -5.62 -10.29 -14.12
CA VAL A 23 -5.99 -11.03 -12.90
C VAL A 23 -6.76 -10.13 -11.90
N GLY A 24 -7.70 -9.34 -12.42
CA GLY A 24 -8.55 -8.48 -11.58
C GLY A 24 -7.97 -7.13 -11.18
N THR A 25 -6.69 -6.86 -11.42
CA THR A 25 -5.97 -5.62 -11.08
C THR A 25 -5.64 -4.80 -12.34
N LEU A 26 -5.69 -3.48 -12.23
CA LEU A 26 -5.20 -2.58 -13.29
C LEU A 26 -3.68 -2.46 -13.20
N ILE A 27 -2.99 -2.36 -14.34
CA ILE A 27 -1.51 -2.31 -14.34
C ILE A 27 -1.00 -0.97 -13.77
N GLY A 28 -1.73 0.12 -13.95
CA GLY A 28 -1.40 1.41 -13.34
C GLY A 28 -1.75 1.45 -11.85
N ASP A 29 -0.78 1.80 -11.00
CA ASP A 29 -0.97 1.88 -9.56
C ASP A 29 -2.06 2.88 -9.17
N THR A 30 -2.04 4.07 -9.78
CA THR A 30 -3.04 5.11 -9.52
C THR A 30 -4.44 4.65 -9.88
N GLU A 31 -4.58 4.03 -11.05
CA GLU A 31 -5.83 3.53 -11.59
C GLU A 31 -6.36 2.36 -10.74
N ASP A 32 -5.49 1.41 -10.35
CA ASP A 32 -5.88 0.28 -9.52
C ASP A 32 -6.29 0.74 -8.12
N VAL A 33 -5.55 1.65 -7.48
CA VAL A 33 -5.91 2.18 -6.16
C VAL A 33 -7.28 2.87 -6.20
N GLN A 34 -7.57 3.65 -7.25
CA GLN A 34 -8.90 4.26 -7.41
C GLN A 34 -9.99 3.21 -7.56
N ARG A 35 -9.77 2.21 -8.42
CA ARG A 35 -10.69 1.08 -8.57
C ARG A 35 -10.90 0.32 -7.27
N ARG A 36 -9.83 0.11 -6.48
CA ARG A 36 -9.87 -0.53 -5.16
C ARG A 36 -10.49 0.33 -4.08
N LYS A 37 -10.68 1.64 -4.28
CA LYS A 37 -11.54 2.46 -3.40
C LYS A 37 -13.01 2.35 -3.78
N GLN A 38 -13.32 2.24 -5.08
CA GLN A 38 -14.70 2.15 -5.57
C GLN A 38 -15.36 0.82 -5.21
N LEU A 39 -14.69 -0.33 -5.44
CA LEU A 39 -15.29 -1.65 -5.20
C LEU A 39 -15.70 -1.90 -3.74
N PRO A 40 -14.86 -1.59 -2.72
CA PRO A 40 -15.24 -1.74 -1.32
C PRO A 40 -16.29 -0.72 -0.90
N THR A 41 -16.35 0.45 -1.54
CA THR A 41 -17.43 1.42 -1.29
C THR A 41 -18.77 0.83 -1.70
N ALA A 42 -18.84 0.20 -2.87
CA ALA A 42 -20.02 -0.52 -3.32
C ALA A 42 -20.35 -1.72 -2.42
N ALA A 43 -19.36 -2.51 -2.01
CA ALA A 43 -19.56 -3.63 -1.08
C ALA A 43 -20.09 -3.16 0.29
N LEU A 44 -19.53 -2.07 0.82
CA LEU A 44 -19.97 -1.48 2.08
C LEU A 44 -21.42 -0.95 1.98
N ALA A 45 -21.79 -0.35 0.84
CA ALA A 45 -23.14 0.14 0.58
C ALA A 45 -24.16 -1.01 0.45
N LYS A 46 -23.81 -2.10 -0.23
CA LYS A 46 -24.65 -3.31 -0.30
C LYS A 46 -24.98 -3.87 1.08
N LEU A 47 -24.04 -3.75 2.02
CA LEU A 47 -24.19 -4.19 3.41
C LEU A 47 -24.74 -3.09 4.34
N GLN A 48 -25.31 -2.01 3.81
CA GLN A 48 -25.75 -0.85 4.61
C GLN A 48 -26.68 -1.23 5.77
N ASN A 49 -27.58 -2.17 5.57
CA ASN A 49 -28.50 -2.64 6.61
C ASN A 49 -27.77 -3.27 7.80
N VAL A 50 -26.65 -3.97 7.58
CA VAL A 50 -25.81 -4.56 8.64
C VAL A 50 -25.21 -3.48 9.54
N TRP A 51 -24.79 -2.36 8.94
CA TRP A 51 -24.17 -1.26 9.67
C TRP A 51 -25.21 -0.38 10.39
N VAL A 52 -26.31 -0.07 9.70
CA VAL A 52 -27.34 0.90 10.12
C VAL A 52 -28.40 0.29 11.04
N ARG A 53 -28.90 -0.92 10.78
CA ARG A 53 -29.96 -1.57 11.58
C ARG A 53 -29.34 -2.31 12.76
N GLY A 54 -28.71 -1.50 13.62
CA GLY A 54 -27.58 -1.89 14.46
C GLY A 54 -27.85 -2.76 15.68
N ASP A 55 -29.10 -3.07 16.01
CA ASP A 55 -29.43 -3.67 17.32
C ASP A 55 -29.24 -5.18 17.37
N LYS A 56 -29.18 -5.87 16.22
CA LYS A 56 -29.05 -7.33 16.18
C LYS A 56 -27.59 -7.84 16.17
N LEU A 57 -26.61 -6.97 15.92
CA LEU A 57 -25.22 -7.40 15.72
C LEU A 57 -24.22 -6.65 16.60
N LYS A 58 -23.48 -7.42 17.39
CA LYS A 58 -22.36 -6.91 18.21
C LYS A 58 -21.29 -6.27 17.32
N LYS A 59 -20.65 -5.20 17.81
CA LYS A 59 -19.57 -4.47 17.11
C LYS A 59 -18.45 -5.40 16.62
N LYS A 60 -18.06 -6.39 17.42
CA LYS A 60 -17.05 -7.39 17.07
C LYS A 60 -17.41 -8.17 15.79
N THR A 61 -18.67 -8.54 15.62
CA THR A 61 -19.17 -9.26 14.43
C THR A 61 -19.18 -8.35 13.20
N LYS A 62 -19.61 -7.08 13.35
CA LYS A 62 -19.54 -6.09 12.27
C LYS A 62 -18.12 -5.89 11.77
N LEU A 63 -17.14 -5.80 12.69
CA LEU A 63 -15.73 -5.66 12.33
C LEU A 63 -15.17 -6.92 11.64
N LYS A 64 -15.57 -8.12 12.07
CA LYS A 64 -15.23 -9.37 11.36
C LYS A 64 -15.76 -9.37 9.91
N LEU A 65 -17.02 -8.99 9.72
CA LEU A 65 -17.63 -8.88 8.38
C LEU A 65 -16.93 -7.83 7.52
N TYR A 66 -16.61 -6.66 8.09
CA TYR A 66 -15.86 -5.62 7.40
C TYR A 66 -14.50 -6.13 6.91
N ARG A 67 -13.73 -6.80 7.77
CA ARG A 67 -12.43 -7.40 7.41
C ARG A 67 -12.56 -8.39 6.26
N ALA A 68 -13.54 -9.29 6.35
CA ALA A 68 -13.73 -10.37 5.40
C ALA A 68 -14.27 -9.92 4.03
N LEU A 69 -15.17 -8.93 4.00
CA LEU A 69 -15.93 -8.60 2.78
C LEU A 69 -15.54 -7.26 2.15
N VAL A 70 -15.03 -6.31 2.95
CA VAL A 70 -14.75 -4.94 2.48
C VAL A 70 -13.24 -4.71 2.44
N LYS A 71 -12.54 -4.95 3.55
CA LYS A 71 -11.08 -4.76 3.64
C LYS A 71 -10.34 -5.69 2.67
N SER A 72 -10.73 -6.96 2.58
CA SER A 72 -10.16 -7.93 1.65
C SER A 72 -10.20 -7.48 0.18
N VAL A 73 -11.30 -6.84 -0.24
CA VAL A 73 -11.46 -6.29 -1.59
C VAL A 73 -10.58 -5.06 -1.80
N LEU A 74 -10.46 -4.22 -0.77
CA LEU A 74 -9.63 -3.02 -0.77
C LEU A 74 -8.13 -3.34 -0.88
N THR A 75 -7.69 -4.39 -0.19
CA THR A 75 -6.27 -4.77 -0.09
C THR A 75 -5.84 -5.81 -1.12
N TYR A 76 -6.71 -6.17 -2.06
CA TYR A 76 -6.37 -7.15 -3.07
C TYR A 76 -5.22 -6.65 -3.94
N ASN A 77 -4.17 -7.47 -4.09
CA ASN A 77 -2.93 -7.15 -4.80
C ASN A 77 -2.24 -5.85 -4.34
N CYS A 78 -2.46 -5.40 -3.11
CA CYS A 78 -1.84 -4.17 -2.63
C CYS A 78 -0.31 -4.27 -2.46
N SER A 79 0.25 -5.49 -2.48
CA SER A 79 1.70 -5.73 -2.35
C SER A 79 2.52 -5.13 -3.48
N THR A 80 1.93 -4.90 -4.66
CA THR A 80 2.61 -4.34 -5.83
C THR A 80 2.49 -2.82 -5.94
N TRP A 81 1.67 -2.18 -5.11
CA TRP A 81 1.45 -0.74 -5.19
C TRP A 81 2.68 0.07 -4.77
N THR A 82 3.08 1.02 -5.62
CA THR A 82 4.19 1.95 -5.36
C THR A 82 3.67 3.32 -4.94
N LEU A 83 2.96 3.35 -3.80
CA LEU A 83 2.31 4.55 -3.30
C LEU A 83 3.30 5.61 -2.79
N THR A 84 3.01 6.86 -3.07
CA THR A 84 3.62 8.00 -2.39
C THR A 84 3.06 8.16 -0.97
N GLN A 85 3.79 8.86 -0.08
CA GLN A 85 3.32 9.12 1.28
C GLN A 85 1.97 9.86 1.32
N ALA A 86 1.72 10.77 0.36
CA ALA A 86 0.45 11.46 0.24
C ALA A 86 -0.70 10.50 -0.14
N GLU A 87 -0.43 9.50 -0.98
CA GLU A 87 -1.42 8.47 -1.34
C GLU A 87 -1.67 7.49 -0.19
N GLU A 88 -0.63 7.11 0.56
CA GLU A 88 -0.75 6.33 1.80
C GLU A 88 -1.65 7.07 2.81
N LYS A 89 -1.43 8.37 3.05
CA LYS A 89 -2.29 9.19 3.93
C LYS A 89 -3.75 9.23 3.45
N LYS A 90 -3.98 9.37 2.13
CA LYS A 90 -5.33 9.32 1.54
C LYS A 90 -5.98 7.94 1.70
N LEU A 91 -5.20 6.87 1.59
CA LEU A 91 -5.67 5.49 1.78
C LEU A 91 -6.08 5.25 3.24
N ASP A 92 -5.28 5.72 4.19
CA ASP A 92 -5.60 5.64 5.62
C ASP A 92 -6.85 6.44 5.97
N ALA A 93 -6.99 7.66 5.44
CA ALA A 93 -8.20 8.47 5.62
C ALA A 93 -9.46 7.76 5.08
N PHE A 94 -9.35 7.12 3.91
CA PHE A 94 -10.44 6.34 3.32
C PHE A 94 -10.81 5.14 4.23
N HIS A 95 -9.82 4.40 4.73
CA HIS A 95 -10.04 3.30 5.65
C HIS A 95 -10.72 3.74 6.95
N ARG A 96 -10.26 4.83 7.58
CA ARG A 96 -10.89 5.43 8.77
C ARG A 96 -12.35 5.82 8.53
N LYS A 97 -12.67 6.39 7.37
CA LYS A 97 -14.05 6.75 7.00
C LYS A 97 -14.96 5.52 6.97
N GLN A 98 -14.47 4.39 6.43
CA GLN A 98 -15.22 3.14 6.44
C GLN A 98 -15.39 2.58 7.85
N LEU A 99 -14.33 2.58 8.67
CA LEU A 99 -14.40 2.12 10.06
C LEU A 99 -15.45 2.88 10.87
N LYS A 100 -15.46 4.22 10.80
CA LYS A 100 -16.48 5.06 11.47
C LYS A 100 -17.90 4.63 11.09
N ARG A 101 -18.14 4.35 9.81
CA ARG A 101 -19.45 3.89 9.32
C ARG A 101 -19.82 2.51 9.87
N VAL A 102 -18.86 1.57 9.95
CA VAL A 102 -19.06 0.22 10.49
C VAL A 102 -19.38 0.23 11.98
N VAL A 103 -18.69 1.05 12.76
CA VAL A 103 -18.92 1.17 14.22
C VAL A 103 -20.05 2.14 14.59
N GLY A 104 -20.64 2.82 13.61
CA GLY A 104 -21.79 3.70 13.79
C GLY A 104 -21.44 5.09 14.37
N ILE A 105 -20.18 5.53 14.28
CA ILE A 105 -19.78 6.86 14.72
C ILE A 105 -20.21 7.87 13.65
N ARG A 106 -21.14 8.74 14.04
CA ARG A 106 -21.68 9.83 13.20
C ARG A 106 -21.44 11.16 13.89
N TYR A 107 -21.43 12.23 13.09
CA TYR A 107 -21.51 13.59 13.62
C TYR A 107 -22.72 13.72 14.55
N PRO A 108 -22.63 14.43 15.69
CA PRO A 108 -21.54 15.30 16.16
C PRO A 108 -20.43 14.59 16.96
N VAL A 109 -20.49 13.26 17.13
CA VAL A 109 -19.53 12.51 17.96
C VAL A 109 -18.12 12.58 17.35
N LYS A 110 -17.18 13.15 18.09
CA LYS A 110 -15.76 13.22 17.72
C LYS A 110 -15.01 12.03 18.34
N ILE A 111 -14.10 11.45 17.56
CA ILE A 111 -13.17 10.39 18.01
C ILE A 111 -11.81 10.65 17.38
N THR A 112 -10.73 10.46 18.14
CA THR A 112 -9.37 10.56 17.61
C THR A 112 -9.04 9.37 16.71
N ASN A 113 -8.12 9.55 15.77
CA ASN A 113 -7.71 8.47 14.86
C ASN A 113 -7.16 7.27 15.64
N LYS A 114 -6.33 7.52 16.66
CA LYS A 114 -5.77 6.49 17.55
C LYS A 114 -6.86 5.72 18.32
N ALA A 115 -7.84 6.44 18.88
CA ALA A 115 -8.96 5.81 19.59
C ALA A 115 -9.84 4.97 18.66
N LEU A 116 -10.09 5.44 17.42
CA LEU A 116 -10.84 4.68 16.43
C LEU A 116 -10.15 3.36 16.08
N TYR A 117 -8.85 3.38 15.82
CA TYR A 117 -8.06 2.18 15.52
C TYR A 117 -8.03 1.21 16.71
N LYS A 118 -7.79 1.73 17.92
CA LYS A 118 -7.84 0.93 19.16
C LYS A 118 -9.21 0.28 19.37
N GLN A 119 -10.29 1.02 19.20
CA GLN A 119 -11.66 0.52 19.35
C GLN A 119 -12.00 -0.56 18.30
N CYS A 120 -11.50 -0.42 17.08
CA CYS A 120 -11.73 -1.38 16.00
C CYS A 120 -10.79 -2.59 16.05
N ASN A 121 -9.73 -2.56 16.86
CA ASN A 121 -8.58 -3.47 16.78
C ASN A 121 -8.04 -3.53 15.34
N GLU A 122 -7.79 -2.36 14.77
CA GLU A 122 -7.28 -2.17 13.40
C GLU A 122 -6.05 -1.28 13.41
N ARG A 123 -5.31 -1.32 12.30
CA ARG A 123 -4.12 -0.49 12.05
C ARG A 123 -4.32 0.31 10.76
N PRO A 124 -3.59 1.42 10.58
CA PRO A 124 -3.49 2.11 9.30
C PRO A 124 -3.26 1.14 8.14
N LEU A 125 -3.91 1.42 7.00
CA LEU A 125 -3.88 0.52 5.86
C LEU A 125 -2.53 0.58 5.15
N SER A 126 -1.85 1.73 5.20
CA SER A 126 -0.45 1.89 4.77
C SER A 126 0.48 0.84 5.38
N LEU A 127 0.35 0.55 6.69
CA LEU A 127 1.15 -0.47 7.37
C LEU A 127 0.86 -1.88 6.84
N TYR A 128 -0.40 -2.16 6.49
CA TYR A 128 -0.78 -3.42 5.86
C TYR A 128 -0.19 -3.55 4.44
N VAL A 129 -0.22 -2.46 3.66
CA VAL A 129 0.40 -2.41 2.33
C VAL A 129 1.90 -2.66 2.43
N LEU A 130 2.59 -1.98 3.36
CA LEU A 130 4.01 -2.16 3.65
C LEU A 130 4.32 -3.62 4.00
N GLU A 131 3.56 -4.23 4.91
CA GLU A 131 3.77 -5.63 5.31
C GLU A 131 3.67 -6.59 4.11
N ASN A 132 2.64 -6.42 3.27
CA ASN A 132 2.44 -7.26 2.10
C ASN A 132 3.48 -7.02 1.01
N ARG A 133 3.96 -5.77 0.86
CA ARG A 133 5.06 -5.40 -0.05
C ARG A 133 6.35 -6.13 0.32
N TRP A 134 6.74 -6.10 1.60
CA TRP A 134 7.93 -6.80 2.09
C TRP A 134 7.79 -8.32 2.07
N ARG A 135 6.57 -8.83 2.31
CA ARG A 135 6.27 -10.26 2.15
C ARG A 135 6.43 -10.72 0.70
N LEU A 136 5.94 -9.93 -0.26
CA LEU A 136 6.12 -10.18 -1.69
C LEU A 136 7.59 -10.08 -2.08
N PHE A 137 8.30 -9.05 -1.63
CA PHE A 137 9.70 -8.86 -1.95
C PHE A 137 10.56 -10.04 -1.46
N GLY A 138 10.36 -10.49 -0.22
CA GLY A 138 11.04 -11.70 0.28
C GLY A 138 10.64 -12.98 -0.46
N HIS A 139 9.44 -13.04 -1.07
CA HIS A 139 9.09 -14.14 -1.96
C HIS A 139 9.87 -14.05 -3.27
N ILE A 140 9.97 -12.87 -3.89
CA ILE A 140 10.73 -12.62 -5.12
C ILE A 140 12.20 -13.01 -4.93
N LEU A 141 12.84 -12.54 -3.86
CA LEU A 141 14.25 -12.81 -3.56
C LEU A 141 14.58 -14.31 -3.43
N ARG A 142 13.64 -15.10 -2.92
CA ARG A 142 13.80 -16.56 -2.74
C ARG A 142 13.52 -17.38 -4.00
N ARG A 143 12.96 -16.77 -5.06
CA ARG A 143 12.75 -17.44 -6.34
C ARG A 143 14.04 -17.44 -7.16
N ASP A 144 14.03 -18.23 -8.22
CA ASP A 144 15.10 -18.27 -9.21
C ASP A 144 15.45 -16.86 -9.70
N ARG A 145 16.75 -16.60 -9.90
CA ARG A 145 17.25 -15.33 -10.46
C ARG A 145 16.67 -15.04 -11.85
N GLU A 146 16.34 -16.10 -12.60
CA GLU A 146 15.86 -15.98 -13.97
C GLU A 146 14.41 -15.50 -14.10
N ILE A 147 13.64 -15.42 -13.00
CA ILE A 147 12.26 -14.92 -13.08
C ILE A 147 12.24 -13.44 -13.49
N PRO A 148 11.21 -12.98 -14.24
CA PRO A 148 11.12 -11.59 -14.68
C PRO A 148 11.22 -10.56 -13.56
N ALA A 149 10.69 -10.88 -12.37
CA ALA A 149 10.74 -9.98 -11.21
C ALA A 149 12.16 -9.78 -10.66
N ASN A 150 12.98 -10.83 -10.60
CA ASN A 150 14.37 -10.72 -10.15
C ASN A 150 15.21 -10.00 -11.21
N LYS A 151 15.05 -10.35 -12.50
CA LYS A 151 15.71 -9.62 -13.61
C LYS A 151 15.39 -8.12 -13.59
N ALA A 152 14.11 -7.76 -13.38
CA ALA A 152 13.71 -6.37 -13.27
C ALA A 152 14.30 -5.65 -12.04
N MET A 153 14.38 -6.34 -10.90
CA MET A 153 15.00 -5.81 -9.68
C MET A 153 16.50 -5.56 -9.87
N GLU A 154 17.22 -6.48 -10.51
CA GLU A 154 18.64 -6.32 -10.81
C GLU A 154 18.89 -5.23 -11.85
N GLY A 155 18.07 -5.19 -12.91
CA GLY A 155 18.13 -4.19 -13.97
C GLY A 155 17.91 -2.76 -13.49
N PHE A 156 17.26 -2.56 -12.34
CA PHE A 156 17.11 -1.24 -11.72
C PHE A 156 18.45 -0.61 -11.29
N PHE A 157 19.43 -1.43 -10.90
CA PHE A 157 20.74 -0.98 -10.43
C PHE A 157 21.78 -0.85 -11.54
N VAL A 158 21.48 -1.37 -12.74
CA VAL A 158 22.32 -1.19 -13.91
C VAL A 158 22.21 0.26 -14.37
N PRO A 159 23.32 1.00 -14.55
CA PRO A 159 23.29 2.35 -15.08
C PRO A 159 22.59 2.37 -16.45
N GLN A 160 21.37 2.89 -16.48
CA GLN A 160 20.69 3.23 -17.73
C GLN A 160 21.37 4.49 -18.29
N GLY A 161 21.53 4.57 -19.62
CA GLY A 161 22.15 5.71 -20.34
C GLY A 161 21.36 7.01 -20.20
N ASN A 162 21.17 7.78 -21.28
CA ASN A 162 20.49 9.08 -21.22
C ASN A 162 19.12 8.98 -20.52
N LYS A 163 19.03 9.48 -19.29
CA LYS A 163 17.79 9.55 -18.52
C LYS A 163 16.89 10.60 -19.15
N TYR A 164 15.73 10.18 -19.66
CA TYR A 164 14.72 11.12 -20.15
C TYR A 164 14.36 12.12 -19.05
N ARG A 165 14.29 13.40 -19.39
CA ARG A 165 13.93 14.50 -18.47
C ARG A 165 12.43 14.47 -18.17
N ARG A 166 11.95 13.43 -17.48
CA ARG A 166 10.58 13.29 -16.98
C ARG A 166 10.61 13.26 -15.45
N ARG A 167 9.46 13.57 -14.83
CA ARG A 167 9.28 13.39 -13.37
C ARG A 167 9.51 11.89 -13.06
N PRO A 168 10.42 11.55 -12.13
CA PRO A 168 10.62 10.16 -11.75
C PRO A 168 9.30 9.57 -11.23
N ILE A 169 8.89 8.45 -11.81
CA ILE A 169 7.75 7.66 -11.33
C ILE A 169 8.25 6.86 -10.13
N THR A 170 7.42 6.74 -9.09
CA THR A 170 7.72 5.83 -7.97
C THR A 170 7.74 4.40 -8.48
N THR A 171 8.78 3.65 -8.14
CA THR A 171 8.91 2.23 -8.50
C THR A 171 9.11 1.41 -7.23
N LEU A 172 8.90 0.10 -7.32
CA LEU A 172 9.02 -0.79 -6.18
C LEU A 172 10.40 -0.67 -5.49
N PRO A 173 11.55 -0.65 -6.20
CA PRO A 173 12.85 -0.45 -5.57
C PRO A 173 12.96 0.88 -4.82
N VAL A 174 12.45 1.98 -5.38
CA VAL A 174 12.45 3.31 -4.72
C VAL A 174 11.65 3.26 -3.43
N VAL A 175 10.48 2.63 -3.44
CA VAL A 175 9.64 2.49 -2.26
C VAL A 175 10.29 1.60 -1.20
N LEU A 176 10.93 0.50 -1.59
CA LEU A 176 11.70 -0.37 -0.68
C LEU A 176 12.88 0.36 -0.04
N ILE A 177 13.59 1.20 -0.81
CA ILE A 177 14.67 2.08 -0.29
C ILE A 177 14.10 3.03 0.76
N ASN A 178 12.97 3.68 0.48
CA ASN A 178 12.31 4.59 1.40
C ASN A 178 11.77 3.89 2.65
N ASP A 179 11.42 2.61 2.58
CA ASP A 179 11.04 1.82 3.76
C ASP A 179 12.25 1.50 4.62
N LEU A 180 13.38 1.11 4.00
CA LEU A 180 14.63 0.81 4.72
C LEU A 180 15.20 2.06 5.38
N SER A 181 15.08 3.23 4.76
CA SER A 181 15.56 4.50 5.35
C SER A 181 14.79 4.92 6.60
N ARG A 182 13.64 4.29 6.90
CA ARG A 182 12.91 4.51 8.17
C ARG A 182 13.58 3.81 9.35
N LEU A 183 14.48 2.86 9.09
CA LEU A 183 15.26 2.21 10.14
C LEU A 183 16.38 3.16 10.58
N GLU A 184 16.57 3.32 11.89
CA GLU A 184 17.66 4.11 12.47
C GLU A 184 19.06 3.50 12.21
N SER A 185 19.10 2.25 11.74
CA SER A 185 20.32 1.48 11.53
C SER A 185 20.68 1.39 10.05
N THR A 186 21.93 1.70 9.71
CA THR A 186 22.48 1.61 8.34
C THR A 186 22.77 0.18 7.87
N THR A 187 22.50 -0.82 8.70
CA THR A 187 22.81 -2.24 8.44
C THR A 187 22.09 -2.80 7.21
N TYR A 188 20.91 -2.26 6.87
CA TYR A 188 20.16 -2.69 5.69
C TYR A 188 20.01 -1.54 4.71
N CYS A 189 20.47 -1.74 3.49
CA CYS A 189 20.32 -0.79 2.40
C CYS A 189 19.92 -1.53 1.11
N LEU A 190 19.52 -0.76 0.11
CA LEU A 190 19.16 -1.26 -1.23
C LEU A 190 19.66 -0.25 -2.26
N LYS A 191 20.97 -0.04 -2.33
CA LYS A 191 21.59 0.98 -3.20
C LYS A 191 22.38 0.36 -4.34
N THR A 192 22.89 -0.85 -4.14
CA THR A 192 23.78 -1.55 -5.05
C THR A 192 23.31 -2.98 -5.28
N PHE A 193 23.85 -3.62 -6.31
CA PHE A 193 23.62 -5.03 -6.59
C PHE A 193 24.01 -5.95 -5.41
N LYS A 194 25.13 -5.64 -4.74
CA LYS A 194 25.60 -6.36 -3.54
C LYS A 194 24.58 -6.33 -2.40
N ASP A 195 23.82 -5.25 -2.28
CA ASP A 195 22.80 -5.12 -1.25
C ASP A 195 21.61 -6.05 -1.50
N ILE A 196 21.23 -6.27 -2.77
CA ILE A 196 20.23 -7.28 -3.13
C ILE A 196 20.70 -8.67 -2.69
N GLU A 197 21.96 -9.03 -2.97
CA GLU A 197 22.49 -10.34 -2.60
C GLU A 197 22.49 -10.55 -1.08
N ASN A 198 22.84 -9.52 -0.31
CA ASN A 198 22.76 -9.55 1.14
C ASN A 198 21.31 -9.76 1.62
N LEU A 199 20.36 -9.01 1.05
CA LEU A 199 18.94 -9.17 1.36
C LEU A 199 18.41 -10.55 0.94
N LYS A 200 18.93 -11.12 -0.15
CA LYS A 200 18.58 -12.47 -0.60
C LYS A 200 19.03 -13.53 0.41
N LYS A 201 20.26 -13.45 0.92
CA LYS A 201 20.76 -14.33 2.00
C LYS A 201 19.89 -14.24 3.26
N ILE A 202 19.49 -13.03 3.65
CA ILE A 202 18.57 -12.83 4.79
C ILE A 202 17.18 -13.42 4.47
N ALA A 203 16.69 -13.25 3.23
CA ALA A 203 15.37 -13.73 2.81
C ALA A 203 15.28 -15.27 2.81
N GLU A 204 16.36 -15.98 2.50
CA GLU A 204 16.46 -17.44 2.58
C GLU A 204 16.18 -17.93 4.01
N GLN A 205 16.72 -17.23 5.01
CA GLN A 205 16.43 -17.47 6.42
C GLN A 205 15.08 -16.83 6.82
N ARG A 206 14.00 -17.61 6.72
CA ARG A 206 12.62 -17.12 6.95
C ARG A 206 12.42 -16.36 8.26
N ASP A 207 13.08 -16.79 9.33
CA ASP A 207 12.93 -16.13 10.64
C ASP A 207 13.69 -14.80 10.70
N GLN A 208 14.89 -14.72 10.12
CA GLN A 208 15.60 -13.44 9.96
C GLN A 208 14.81 -12.46 9.08
N TRP A 209 14.22 -12.95 7.99
CA TRP A 209 13.36 -12.12 7.13
C TRP A 209 12.13 -11.59 7.88
N ARG A 210 11.47 -12.43 8.69
CA ARG A 210 10.34 -12.02 9.53
C ARG A 210 10.75 -10.97 10.55
N ILE A 211 11.91 -11.12 11.18
CA ILE A 211 12.45 -10.13 12.13
C ILE A 211 12.67 -8.79 11.41
N LEU A 212 13.29 -8.79 10.23
CA LEU A 212 13.48 -7.58 9.43
C LEU A 212 12.15 -6.91 9.08
N CYS A 213 11.18 -7.65 8.54
CA CYS A 213 9.85 -7.11 8.22
C CYS A 213 9.17 -6.49 9.45
N THR A 214 9.28 -7.15 10.60
CA THR A 214 8.71 -6.65 11.87
C THR A 214 9.39 -5.36 12.32
N ARG A 215 10.71 -5.24 12.17
CA ARG A 215 11.46 -4.01 12.49
C ARG A 215 11.02 -2.84 11.61
N ILE A 216 10.89 -3.06 10.30
CA ILE A 216 10.43 -2.03 9.36
C ILE A 216 9.00 -1.60 9.69
N GLN A 217 8.12 -2.55 10.00
CA GLN A 217 6.74 -2.26 10.40
C GLN A 217 6.70 -1.40 11.67
N LYS A 218 7.49 -1.75 12.71
CA LYS A 218 7.55 -0.98 13.95
C LYS A 218 8.08 0.44 13.73
N ALA A 219 9.13 0.60 12.92
CA ALA A 219 9.67 1.92 12.58
C ALA A 219 8.64 2.79 11.83
N ALA A 220 7.91 2.20 10.88
CA ALA A 220 6.84 2.89 10.17
C ALA A 220 5.66 3.26 11.08
N GLU A 221 5.31 2.41 12.05
CA GLU A 221 4.24 2.67 13.01
C GLU A 221 4.60 3.81 13.99
N ALA A 222 5.86 3.89 14.43
CA ALA A 222 6.36 4.97 15.29
C ALA A 222 6.22 6.34 14.59
N LEU A 223 6.72 6.47 13.36
CA LEU A 223 6.62 7.70 12.57
C LEU A 223 5.16 8.15 12.35
N GLN A 224 4.23 7.21 12.22
CA GLN A 224 2.81 7.56 12.08
C GLN A 224 2.18 8.03 13.40
N SER A 225 2.61 7.52 14.55
CA SER A 225 2.10 7.99 15.85
C SER A 225 2.43 9.47 16.05
N ASP A 226 3.65 9.88 15.71
CA ASP A 226 4.12 11.26 15.86
C ASP A 226 3.35 12.23 14.95
N ASP A 227 3.06 11.82 13.70
CA ASP A 227 2.23 12.58 12.76
C ASP A 227 0.80 12.81 13.29
N TYR A 228 0.17 11.80 13.91
CA TYR A 228 -1.18 11.94 14.46
C TYR A 228 -1.25 12.84 15.69
N ASP A 229 -0.18 12.90 16.47
CA ASP A 229 -0.09 13.75 17.66
C ASP A 229 0.25 15.21 17.26
N ALA A 230 0.96 15.41 16.14
CA ALA A 230 1.27 16.73 15.57
C ALA A 230 0.05 17.44 14.92
N GLU A 231 -0.85 16.71 14.26
CA GLU A 231 -2.09 17.26 13.64
C GLU A 231 -3.13 17.81 14.67
N ARG A 232 -2.79 17.83 15.96
CA ARG A 232 -3.66 18.23 17.08
C ARG A 232 -3.32 19.61 17.67
N ARG A 233 -2.23 20.24 17.22
CA ARG A 233 -1.82 21.60 17.58
C ARG A 233 -2.19 22.56 16.46
#